data_AF-A0A7K4RFP3-F1
#
_entry.id   AF-A0A7K4RFP3-F1
#
_cell.length_a   1.000
_cell.length_b   1.000
_cell.length_c   1.000
_cell.angle_alpha   90.00
_cell.angle_beta   90.00
_cell.angle_gamma   90.00
#
_symmetry.space_group_name_H-M   'P 1'
#
loop_
_entity.id
_entity.type
_entity.pdbx_description
1 polymer ?
#
loop_
_entity_poly.entity_id
_entity_poly.type
_entity_poly.pdbx_seq_one_letter_code
_entity_poly.pdbx_strand_id
1 'polypeptide(L)'
;QAIDDDCNQTGQLLAAMLDWPQGTFASRIQLEGGSVQVEREVDAGVETLRLRLPAVLTADLRLNEPRYATLPNIMKAKKKPLEVIPAADLGVPAGPPRLRVLQVQEPPARAGGEKVENVPALVEKLRSCGRI
;
A
#
# COMPACT_ATOMS: atom_id res chain seq x y z
N GLN A 1 0.01 -2.34 0.05
CA GLN A 1 -0.96 -2.38 1.17
C GLN A 1 -2.37 -2.51 0.63
N ALA A 2 -3.21 -3.30 1.26
CA ALA A 2 -4.66 -3.27 1.03
C ALA A 2 -5.30 -2.50 2.20
N ILE A 3 -6.30 -1.66 1.92
CA ILE A 3 -6.86 -0.72 2.91
C ILE A 3 -7.77 -1.38 3.95
N ASP A 4 -8.11 -2.64 3.74
CA ASP A 4 -8.94 -3.46 4.62
C ASP A 4 -8.11 -4.17 5.70
N ASP A 5 -6.89 -4.63 5.35
CA ASP A 5 -5.98 -5.31 6.29
C ASP A 5 -4.79 -4.46 6.79
N ASP A 6 -4.48 -3.37 6.09
CA ASP A 6 -3.34 -2.48 6.33
C ASP A 6 -1.97 -3.19 6.55
N CYS A 7 -1.81 -4.41 6.03
CA CYS A 7 -0.68 -5.27 6.39
C CYS A 7 0.61 -4.91 5.66
N ASN A 8 0.52 -4.40 4.43
CA ASN A 8 1.67 -4.14 3.55
C ASN A 8 2.67 -5.33 3.48
N GLN A 9 2.17 -6.56 3.27
CA GLN A 9 2.99 -7.79 3.34
C GLN A 9 3.06 -8.58 2.02
N THR A 10 1.96 -8.66 1.26
CA THR A 10 1.82 -9.57 0.12
C THR A 10 2.91 -9.43 -0.94
N GLY A 11 3.30 -8.20 -1.28
CA GLY A 11 4.34 -7.95 -2.29
C GLY A 11 5.72 -8.48 -1.86
N GLN A 12 6.12 -8.21 -0.62
CA GLN A 12 7.41 -8.66 -0.09
C GLN A 12 7.46 -10.18 0.11
N LEU A 13 6.36 -10.79 0.55
CA LEU A 13 6.25 -12.24 0.68
C LEU A 13 6.33 -12.93 -0.68
N LEU A 14 5.65 -12.40 -1.69
CA LEU A 14 5.72 -12.91 -3.06
C LEU A 14 7.16 -12.86 -3.60
N ALA A 15 7.85 -11.72 -3.41
CA ALA A 15 9.24 -11.58 -3.82
C ALA A 15 10.15 -12.61 -3.15
N ALA A 16 9.99 -12.82 -1.84
CA ALA A 16 10.76 -13.81 -1.10
C ALA A 16 10.46 -15.25 -1.54
N MET A 17 9.19 -15.60 -1.80
CA MET A 17 8.81 -16.93 -2.28
C MET A 17 9.35 -17.26 -3.67
N LEU A 18 9.49 -16.24 -4.54
CA LEU A 18 10.03 -16.37 -5.89
C LEU A 18 11.56 -16.24 -5.95
N ASP A 19 12.21 -15.86 -4.84
CA ASP A 19 13.62 -15.45 -4.80
C ASP A 19 13.94 -14.32 -5.81
N TRP A 20 13.03 -13.33 -5.89
CA TRP A 20 13.15 -12.20 -6.82
C TRP A 20 13.53 -10.91 -6.08
N PRO A 21 14.31 -10.01 -6.73
CA PRO A 21 14.55 -8.68 -6.21
C PRO A 21 13.24 -7.91 -6.07
N GLN A 22 13.16 -7.05 -5.05
CA GLN A 22 11.96 -6.27 -4.75
C GLN A 22 12.24 -4.76 -4.71
N GLY A 23 11.25 -3.98 -5.15
CA GLY A 23 11.22 -2.52 -5.02
C GLY A 23 9.90 -2.08 -4.43
N THR A 24 9.83 -1.94 -3.11
CA THR A 24 8.61 -1.50 -2.42
C THR A 24 8.47 0.02 -2.42
N PHE A 25 7.27 0.55 -2.18
CA PHE A 25 7.01 2.00 -2.12
C PHE A 25 7.50 2.77 -3.36
N ALA A 26 7.36 2.18 -4.55
CA ALA A 26 7.85 2.78 -5.79
C ALA A 26 7.05 4.05 -6.13
N SER A 27 7.73 5.21 -6.19
CA SER A 27 7.19 6.49 -6.68
C SER A 27 7.65 6.83 -8.10
N ARG A 28 8.65 6.12 -8.63
CA ARG A 28 9.00 6.17 -10.06
C ARG A 28 9.56 4.85 -10.53
N ILE A 29 9.25 4.46 -11.77
CA ILE A 29 9.74 3.23 -12.40
C ILE A 29 10.23 3.56 -13.81
N GLN A 30 11.47 3.14 -14.13
CA GLN A 30 12.05 3.26 -15.46
C GLN A 30 12.64 1.91 -15.88
N LEU A 31 12.14 1.36 -16.99
CA LEU A 31 12.66 0.11 -17.55
C LEU A 31 13.96 0.37 -18.30
N GLU A 32 14.96 -0.47 -18.05
CA GLU A 32 16.30 -0.39 -18.62
C GLU A 32 16.74 -1.78 -19.11
N GLY A 33 16.20 -2.20 -20.26
CA GLY A 33 16.51 -3.52 -20.84
C GLY A 33 16.21 -4.66 -19.85
N GLY A 34 17.23 -5.42 -19.45
CA GLY A 34 17.13 -6.52 -18.48
C GLY A 34 17.06 -6.08 -17.01
N SER A 35 16.88 -4.79 -16.74
CA SER A 35 16.78 -4.23 -15.39
C SER A 35 15.68 -3.17 -15.29
N VAL A 36 15.34 -2.80 -14.06
CA VAL A 36 14.41 -1.73 -13.75
C VAL A 36 15.04 -0.81 -12.71
N GLN A 37 15.02 0.49 -12.98
CA GLN A 37 15.35 1.52 -12.01
C GLN A 37 14.06 1.93 -11.29
N VAL A 38 14.12 1.98 -9.96
CA VAL A 38 12.98 2.28 -9.09
C VAL A 38 13.40 3.37 -8.10
N GLU A 39 12.67 4.48 -8.08
CA GLU A 39 12.73 5.45 -6.98
C GLU A 39 11.68 5.04 -5.94
N ARG A 40 12.11 4.90 -4.69
CA ARG A 40 11.31 4.44 -3.56
C ARG A 40 11.18 5.53 -2.51
N GLU A 41 9.98 5.71 -1.99
CA GLU A 41 9.74 6.56 -0.83
C GLU A 41 10.21 5.85 0.44
N VAL A 42 11.07 6.54 1.20
CA VAL A 42 11.54 6.13 2.52
C VAL A 42 11.36 7.29 3.50
N ASP A 43 11.43 7.02 4.80
CA ASP A 43 11.12 8.05 5.82
C ASP A 43 11.97 9.33 5.66
N ALA A 44 13.21 9.20 5.18
CA ALA A 44 14.16 10.29 4.99
C ALA A 44 14.18 10.89 3.57
N GLY A 45 13.28 10.48 2.67
CA GLY A 45 13.21 10.98 1.30
C GLY A 45 13.08 9.88 0.26
N VAL A 46 13.92 9.93 -0.77
CA VAL A 46 13.85 9.02 -1.93
C VAL A 46 15.12 8.19 -2.04
N GLU A 47 14.97 6.88 -2.21
CA GLU A 47 16.05 5.94 -2.50
C GLU A 47 15.93 5.42 -3.93
N THR A 48 17.01 5.47 -4.71
CA THR A 48 17.03 4.92 -6.08
C THR A 48 17.73 3.57 -6.10
N LEU A 49 17.02 2.53 -6.53
CA LEU A 49 17.53 1.18 -6.71
C LEU A 49 17.54 0.77 -8.18
N ARG A 50 18.47 -0.11 -8.55
CA ARG A 50 18.46 -0.82 -9.83
C ARG A 50 18.32 -2.31 -9.58
N LEU A 51 17.25 -2.91 -10.10
CA LEU A 51 16.91 -4.32 -9.89
C LEU A 51 17.03 -5.07 -11.21
N ARG A 52 17.58 -6.29 -11.18
CA ARG A 52 17.58 -7.18 -12.35
C ARG A 52 16.18 -7.74 -12.54
N LEU A 53 15.72 -7.88 -13.79
CA LEU A 53 14.47 -8.57 -14.07
C LEU A 53 14.69 -10.09 -14.11
N PRO A 54 13.72 -10.91 -13.64
CA PRO A 54 12.41 -10.51 -13.11
C PRO A 54 12.47 -9.91 -11.69
N ALA A 55 11.53 -9.01 -11.35
CA ALA A 55 11.47 -8.31 -10.07
C ALA A 55 10.01 -8.10 -9.62
N VAL A 56 9.78 -7.97 -8.31
CA VAL A 56 8.47 -7.63 -7.73
C VAL A 56 8.45 -6.19 -7.24
N LEU A 57 7.53 -5.37 -7.75
CA LEU A 57 7.41 -3.97 -7.37
C LEU A 57 6.06 -3.72 -6.68
N THR A 58 6.03 -2.86 -5.66
CA THR A 58 4.78 -2.37 -5.06
C THR A 58 4.68 -0.87 -5.26
N ALA A 59 3.57 -0.38 -5.82
CA ALA A 59 3.35 1.03 -6.08
C ALA A 59 3.04 1.82 -4.80
N ASP A 60 3.68 2.98 -4.65
CA ASP A 60 3.24 4.03 -3.74
C ASP A 60 2.16 4.91 -4.41
N LEU A 61 1.38 5.65 -3.62
CA LEU A 61 0.38 6.59 -4.11
C LEU A 61 0.98 7.72 -4.98
N ARG A 62 2.26 8.06 -4.77
CA ARG A 62 2.98 9.09 -5.55
C ARG A 62 3.40 8.62 -6.94
N LEU A 63 3.27 7.32 -7.25
CA LEU A 63 3.76 6.74 -8.50
C LEU A 63 3.12 7.38 -9.74
N ASN A 64 1.80 7.56 -9.71
CA ASN A 64 1.03 8.10 -10.81
C ASN A 64 -0.38 8.51 -10.39
N GLU A 65 -1.07 9.22 -11.27
CA GLU A 65 -2.51 9.47 -11.17
C GLU A 65 -3.28 8.43 -12.01
N PRO A 66 -4.09 7.55 -11.39
CA PRO A 66 -4.88 6.57 -12.14
C PRO A 66 -5.93 7.25 -13.03
N ARG A 67 -5.90 6.93 -14.32
CA ARG A 67 -6.90 7.44 -15.27
C ARG A 67 -8.28 6.83 -15.05
N TYR A 68 -9.32 7.60 -15.38
CA TYR A 68 -10.70 7.07 -15.42
C TYR A 68 -10.91 6.07 -16.56
N ALA A 69 -11.73 5.05 -16.29
CA ALA A 69 -12.19 4.11 -17.31
C ALA A 69 -13.31 4.75 -18.15
N THR A 70 -13.10 4.85 -19.47
CA THR A 70 -14.12 5.37 -20.39
C THR A 70 -15.23 4.35 -20.64
N LEU A 71 -16.45 4.80 -20.93
CA LEU A 71 -17.59 3.92 -21.27
C LEU A 71 -17.25 2.89 -22.36
N PRO A 72 -16.58 3.25 -23.48
CA PRO A 72 -16.17 2.26 -24.48
C PRO A 72 -15.23 1.19 -23.92
N ASN A 73 -14.31 1.57 -23.03
CA ASN A 73 -13.38 0.62 -22.41
C ASN A 73 -14.08 -0.31 -21.42
N ILE A 74 -15.10 0.18 -20.69
CA ILE A 74 -15.93 -0.65 -19.82
C ILE A 74 -16.69 -1.70 -20.64
N MET A 75 -17.30 -1.29 -21.76
CA MET A 75 -18.00 -2.23 -22.65
C MET A 75 -17.07 -3.27 -23.28
N LYS A 76 -15.84 -2.88 -23.63
CA LYS A 76 -14.80 -3.82 -24.11
C LYS A 76 -14.34 -4.77 -23.00
N ALA A 77 -14.14 -4.27 -21.78
CA ALA A 77 -13.70 -5.08 -20.64
C ALA A 77 -14.70 -6.20 -20.32
N LYS A 78 -16.01 -5.93 -20.38
CA LYS A 78 -17.06 -6.94 -20.19
C LYS A 78 -17.02 -8.09 -21.20
N LYS A 79 -16.42 -7.88 -22.39
CA LYS A 79 -16.28 -8.90 -23.43
C LYS A 79 -14.97 -9.68 -23.34
N LYS A 80 -14.00 -9.21 -22.55
CA LYS A 80 -12.74 -9.94 -22.36
C LYS A 80 -13.03 -11.19 -21.53
N PRO A 81 -12.53 -12.37 -21.93
CA PRO A 81 -12.64 -13.56 -21.11
C PRO A 81 -12.02 -13.31 -19.73
N LEU A 82 -12.79 -13.61 -18.67
CA LEU A 82 -12.29 -13.65 -17.31
C LEU A 82 -12.06 -15.12 -16.97
N GLU A 83 -10.79 -15.53 -16.99
CA GLU A 83 -10.41 -16.87 -16.56
C GLU A 83 -10.54 -16.97 -15.04
N VAL A 84 -11.25 -17.99 -14.57
CA VAL A 84 -11.43 -18.29 -13.15
C VAL A 84 -10.75 -19.61 -12.88
N ILE A 85 -9.61 -19.55 -12.19
CA ILE A 85 -8.83 -20.73 -11.81
C ILE A 85 -9.09 -21.02 -10.33
N PRO A 86 -9.66 -22.18 -9.98
CA PRO A 86 -9.76 -22.63 -8.59
C PRO A 86 -8.38 -22.67 -7.93
N ALA A 87 -8.27 -22.20 -6.68
CA ALA A 87 -7.01 -22.23 -5.95
C ALA A 87 -6.43 -23.65 -5.82
N ALA A 88 -7.29 -24.68 -5.76
CA ALA A 88 -6.90 -26.09 -5.73
C ALA A 88 -6.10 -26.53 -6.96
N ASP A 89 -6.31 -25.88 -8.12
CA ASP A 89 -5.69 -26.24 -9.39
C ASP A 89 -4.28 -25.66 -9.53
N LEU A 90 -3.90 -24.70 -8.67
CA LEU A 90 -2.59 -24.06 -8.68
C LEU A 90 -1.50 -24.88 -7.96
N GLY A 91 -1.86 -26.01 -7.36
CA GLY A 91 -0.92 -26.87 -6.62
C GLY A 91 -0.31 -26.20 -5.37
N VAL A 92 -0.84 -25.04 -4.96
CA VAL A 92 -0.45 -24.35 -3.72
C VAL A 92 -1.39 -24.82 -2.62
N PRO A 93 -0.92 -25.61 -1.65
CA PRO A 93 -1.77 -26.04 -0.56
C PRO A 93 -2.23 -24.80 0.22
N ALA A 94 -3.53 -24.59 0.31
CA ALA A 94 -4.12 -23.67 1.28
C ALA A 94 -3.88 -24.26 2.67
N GLY A 95 -2.68 -24.06 3.21
CA GLY A 95 -2.35 -24.43 4.58
C GLY A 95 -3.32 -23.76 5.55
N PRO A 96 -3.50 -24.31 6.76
CA PRO A 96 -4.33 -23.67 7.76
C PRO A 96 -3.82 -22.23 7.98
N PRO A 97 -4.72 -21.25 8.19
CA PRO A 97 -4.32 -19.91 8.58
C PRO A 97 -3.34 -20.00 9.75
N ARG A 98 -2.16 -19.39 9.60
CA ARG A 98 -1.14 -19.36 10.66
C ARG A 98 -1.49 -18.37 11.77
N LEU A 99 -2.45 -17.48 11.49
CA LEU A 99 -2.94 -16.46 12.41
C LEU A 99 -4.46 -16.61 12.56
N ARG A 100 -4.97 -16.35 13.76
CA ARG A 100 -6.40 -16.33 14.08
C ARG A 100 -6.74 -15.01 14.74
N VAL A 101 -7.66 -14.26 14.14
CA VAL A 101 -8.23 -13.06 14.76
C VAL A 101 -9.10 -13.49 15.93
N LEU A 102 -8.78 -13.05 17.14
CA LEU A 102 -9.52 -13.40 18.34
C LEU A 102 -10.67 -12.42 18.62
N GLN A 103 -10.46 -11.14 18.31
CA GLN A 103 -11.38 -10.07 18.60
C GLN A 103 -11.13 -8.89 17.65
N VAL A 104 -12.22 -8.21 17.26
CA VAL A 104 -12.19 -6.91 16.58
C VAL A 104 -13.13 -6.00 17.36
N GLN A 105 -12.69 -4.78 17.64
CA GLN A 105 -13.47 -3.79 18.38
C GLN A 105 -13.27 -2.41 17.75
N GLU A 106 -14.28 -1.55 17.87
CA GLU A 106 -14.17 -0.17 17.43
C GLU A 106 -13.15 0.59 18.30
N PRO A 107 -12.37 1.52 17.70
CA PRO A 107 -11.52 2.41 18.47
C PRO A 107 -12.36 3.31 19.38
N PRO A 108 -11.80 3.78 20.51
CA PRO A 108 -12.52 4.70 21.39
C PRO A 108 -12.88 5.98 20.64
N ALA A 109 -14.11 6.46 20.84
CA ALA A 109 -14.53 7.74 20.28
C ALA A 109 -13.62 8.87 20.78
N ARG A 110 -13.22 9.77 19.88
CA ARG A 110 -12.41 10.94 20.23
C ARG A 110 -13.20 11.83 21.19
N ALA A 111 -12.59 12.21 22.31
CA ALA A 111 -13.18 13.21 23.21
C ALA A 111 -13.39 14.55 22.49
N GLY A 112 -14.46 15.26 22.84
CA GLY A 112 -14.75 16.58 22.29
C GLY A 112 -13.59 17.55 22.52
N GLY A 113 -13.32 18.38 21.51
CA GLY A 113 -12.37 19.48 21.63
C GLY A 113 -13.00 20.71 22.27
N GLU A 114 -12.16 21.66 22.68
CA GLU A 114 -12.57 22.97 23.17
C GLU A 114 -12.31 24.01 22.08
N LYS A 115 -13.24 24.95 21.88
CA LYS A 115 -13.03 26.12 21.00
C LYS A 115 -12.51 27.27 21.86
N VAL A 116 -11.46 27.93 21.41
CA VAL A 116 -10.88 29.11 22.06
C VAL A 116 -11.08 30.34 21.18
N GLU A 117 -11.21 31.50 21.80
CA GLU A 117 -11.60 32.73 21.10
C GLU A 117 -10.47 33.39 20.31
N ASN A 118 -9.21 33.12 20.68
CA ASN A 118 -8.04 33.76 20.09
C ASN A 118 -6.75 32.94 20.28
N VAL A 119 -5.68 33.39 19.62
CA VAL A 119 -4.36 32.75 19.64
C VAL A 119 -3.73 32.73 21.05
N PRO A 120 -3.76 33.80 21.86
CA PRO A 120 -3.27 33.75 23.24
C PRO A 120 -3.92 32.65 24.09
N ALA A 121 -5.25 32.54 24.04
CA ALA A 121 -6.00 31.50 24.76
C ALA A 121 -5.62 30.08 24.28
N LEU A 122 -5.35 29.91 22.98
CA LEU A 122 -4.85 28.65 22.44
C LEU A 122 -3.47 28.29 23.03
N VAL A 123 -2.53 29.25 23.02
CA VAL A 123 -1.16 29.03 23.52
C VAL A 123 -1.18 28.72 25.01
N GLU A 124 -1.98 29.44 25.79
CA GLU A 124 -2.14 29.17 27.22
C GLU A 124 -2.69 27.76 27.46
N LYS A 125 -3.73 27.36 26.72
CA LYS A 125 -4.29 26.01 26.81
C LYS A 125 -3.24 24.93 26.48
N LEU A 126 -2.49 25.11 25.40
CA LEU A 126 -1.45 24.17 24.99
C LEU A 126 -0.33 24.05 26.02
N ARG A 127 0.11 25.18 26.63
CA ARG A 127 1.07 25.19 27.74
C ARG A 127 0.53 24.44 28.96
N SER A 128 -0.71 24.74 29.35
CA SER A 128 -1.35 24.08 30.51
C SER A 128 -1.46 22.56 30.35
N CYS A 129 -1.56 22.09 29.09
CA CYS A 129 -1.63 20.67 28.76
C CYS A 129 -0.27 20.06 28.37
N GLY A 130 0.84 20.78 28.53
CA GLY A 130 2.20 20.30 28.26
C GLY A 130 2.47 19.91 26.80
N ARG A 131 1.78 20.55 25.86
CA ARG A 131 1.94 20.30 24.41
C ARG A 131 2.94 21.26 23.75
N ILE A 132 3.24 22.37 24.44
CA ILE A 132 4.28 23.36 24.13
C ILE A 132 4.82 23.95 25.43
#